data_AF-A0A0N1E8H0-F1
#
_entry.id   AF-A0A0N1E8H0-F1
#
_cell.length_a   1.000
_cell.length_b   1.000
_cell.length_c   1.000
_cell.angle_alpha   90.00
_cell.angle_beta   90.00
_cell.angle_gamma   90.00
#
_symmetry.space_group_name_H-M   'P 1'
#
loop_
_entity.id
_entity.type
_entity.pdbx_description
1 polymer ?
#
loop_
_entity_poly.entity_id
_entity_poly.type
_entity_poly.pdbx_seq_one_letter_code
_entity_poly.pdbx_strand_id
1 'polypeptide(L)'
;MSGFIGINELFIKLELKTSITLSQLDKEAIRKALYPLSKKNRLTLQEEDYKEAVSVLQIQPEQEVKKFLVAYLKKNIQDMI
;
A
#
# COMPACT_ATOMS: atom_id res chain seq x y z
N MET A 1 -16.53 14.30 -3.72
CA MET A 1 -16.21 13.13 -2.87
C MET A 1 -14.84 12.65 -3.29
N SER A 2 -13.84 13.47 -2.98
CA SER A 2 -12.48 13.32 -3.46
C SER A 2 -11.68 12.53 -2.41
N GLY A 3 -10.93 11.49 -2.83
CA GLY A 3 -9.57 11.40 -2.29
C GLY A 3 -9.27 10.34 -1.31
N PHE A 4 -9.90 9.20 -1.43
CA PHE A 4 -9.36 7.97 -0.88
C PHE A 4 -9.99 6.84 -1.67
N ILE A 5 -9.26 6.26 -2.63
CA ILE A 5 -9.38 4.80 -2.79
C ILE A 5 -9.04 4.26 -1.40
N GLY A 6 -10.08 3.78 -0.72
CA GLY A 6 -10.08 3.62 0.71
C GLY A 6 -8.91 2.74 1.11
N ILE A 7 -8.07 3.20 2.03
CA ILE A 7 -7.00 2.33 2.58
C ILE A 7 -7.60 1.03 3.14
N ASN A 8 -8.87 1.09 3.54
CA ASN A 8 -9.68 -0.06 3.91
C ASN A 8 -9.97 -1.00 2.74
N GLU A 9 -10.24 -0.48 1.54
CA GLU A 9 -10.39 -1.29 0.33
C GLU A 9 -9.06 -1.94 -0.08
N LEU A 10 -7.94 -1.23 0.10
CA LEU A 10 -6.60 -1.81 -0.03
C LEU A 10 -6.41 -2.97 0.94
N PHE A 11 -6.80 -2.82 2.22
CA PHE A 11 -6.73 -3.92 3.18
C PHE A 11 -7.61 -5.11 2.80
N ILE A 12 -8.87 -4.86 2.42
CA ILE A 12 -9.80 -5.93 2.02
C ILE A 12 -9.24 -6.68 0.81
N LYS A 13 -8.79 -5.97 -0.23
CA LYS A 13 -8.24 -6.60 -1.44
C LYS A 13 -6.94 -7.36 -1.15
N LEU A 14 -6.13 -6.85 -0.23
CA LEU A 14 -4.90 -7.52 0.19
C LEU A 14 -5.22 -8.81 0.95
N GLU A 15 -6.09 -8.75 1.96
CA GLU A 15 -6.56 -9.90 2.74
C GLU A 15 -7.17 -10.98 1.83
N LEU A 16 -8.02 -10.58 0.86
CA LEU A 16 -8.60 -11.50 -0.12
C LEU A 16 -7.58 -12.11 -1.09
N LYS A 17 -6.54 -11.36 -1.47
CA LYS A 17 -5.58 -11.80 -2.48
C LYS A 17 -4.48 -12.67 -1.92
N THR A 18 -4.04 -12.41 -0.69
CA THR A 18 -2.97 -13.16 -0.01
C THR A 18 -3.52 -14.15 1.02
N SER A 19 -4.85 -14.25 1.16
CA SER A 19 -5.53 -15.12 2.13
C SER A 19 -5.04 -14.93 3.57
N ILE A 20 -4.69 -13.70 3.93
CA ILE A 20 -4.27 -13.35 5.29
C ILE A 20 -5.31 -12.47 5.97
N THR A 21 -5.30 -12.47 7.29
CA THR A 21 -6.01 -11.48 8.09
C THR A 21 -4.98 -10.48 8.60
N LEU A 22 -5.07 -9.22 8.16
CA LEU A 22 -4.17 -8.18 8.64
C LEU A 22 -4.58 -7.80 10.06
N SER A 23 -3.65 -7.86 11.00
CA SER A 23 -3.85 -7.32 12.33
C SER A 23 -3.97 -5.80 12.29
N GLN A 24 -4.45 -5.19 13.37
CA GLN A 24 -4.49 -3.74 13.47
C GLN A 24 -3.09 -3.11 13.41
N LEU A 25 -2.07 -3.81 13.95
CA LEU A 25 -0.67 -3.40 13.87
C LEU A 25 -0.17 -3.43 12.43
N ASP A 26 -0.54 -4.44 11.63
CA ASP A 26 -0.16 -4.53 10.22
C ASP A 26 -0.80 -3.41 9.40
N LYS A 27 -2.08 -3.13 9.66
CA LYS A 27 -2.82 -2.03 9.01
C LYS A 27 -2.18 -0.67 9.33
N GLU A 28 -1.74 -0.46 10.56
CA GLU A 28 -1.01 0.75 10.95
C GLU A 28 0.38 0.82 10.32
N ALA A 29 1.12 -0.29 10.27
CA ALA A 29 2.42 -0.35 9.62
C ALA A 29 2.32 0.01 8.13
N ILE A 30 1.34 -0.56 7.42
CA ILE A 30 1.05 -0.22 6.02
C ILE A 30 0.69 1.27 5.89
N ARG A 31 -0.19 1.81 6.75
CA ARG A 31 -0.51 3.25 6.72
C ARG A 31 0.73 4.14 6.88
N LYS A 32 1.58 3.83 7.85
CA LYS A 32 2.82 4.58 8.11
C LYS A 32 3.80 4.47 6.94
N ALA A 33 3.93 3.29 6.35
CA ALA A 33 4.74 3.05 5.16
C ALA A 33 4.28 3.86 3.95
N LEU A 34 2.96 3.99 3.75
CA LEU A 34 2.38 4.67 2.59
C LEU A 34 2.22 6.19 2.77
N TYR A 35 2.24 6.68 4.01
CA TYR A 35 2.05 8.10 4.31
C TYR A 35 3.10 9.04 3.69
N PRO A 36 4.39 8.70 3.60
CA PRO A 36 5.37 9.51 2.86
C PRO A 36 5.04 9.64 1.36
N LEU A 37 4.44 8.60 0.76
CA LEU A 37 4.08 8.62 -0.66
C LEU A 37 2.94 9.58 -0.96
N SER A 38 1.97 9.74 -0.04
CA SER A 38 0.88 10.70 -0.23
C SER A 38 1.33 12.16 -0.18
N LYS A 39 2.53 12.43 0.35
CA LYS A 39 3.14 13.77 0.37
C LYS A 39 3.99 14.07 -0.86
N LYS A 40 4.41 13.05 -1.62
CA LYS A 40 5.20 13.22 -2.84
C LYS A 40 4.29 13.58 -4.02
N ASN A 41 4.83 14.32 -4.99
CA ASN A 41 4.10 14.62 -6.22
C ASN A 41 3.90 13.32 -7.02
N ARG A 42 2.63 13.02 -7.35
CA ARG A 42 2.25 11.83 -8.11
C ARG A 42 2.97 11.68 -9.45
N LEU A 43 3.33 12.78 -10.09
CA LEU A 43 4.02 12.77 -11.40
C LEU A 43 5.51 12.40 -11.28
N THR A 44 6.08 12.43 -10.08
CA THR A 44 7.49 12.11 -9.83
C THR A 44 7.68 10.78 -9.12
N LEU A 45 6.59 10.11 -8.72
CA LEU A 45 6.68 8.81 -8.05
C LEU A 45 7.13 7.74 -9.04
N GLN A 46 8.21 7.05 -8.69
CA GLN A 46 8.76 5.92 -9.43
C GLN A 46 8.50 4.60 -8.68
N GLU A 47 8.78 3.49 -9.36
CA GLU A 47 8.56 2.17 -8.78
C GLU A 47 9.46 1.92 -7.57
N GLU A 48 10.66 2.51 -7.57
CA GLU A 48 11.60 2.49 -6.45
C GLU A 48 11.00 3.13 -5.19
N ASP A 49 10.25 4.22 -5.31
CA ASP A 49 9.60 4.87 -4.17
C ASP A 49 8.61 3.93 -3.47
N TYR A 50 7.84 3.16 -4.26
CA TYR A 50 6.89 2.19 -3.73
C TYR A 50 7.61 1.02 -3.06
N LYS A 51 8.67 0.51 -3.68
CA LYS A 51 9.50 -0.56 -3.14
C LYS A 51 10.15 -0.15 -1.82
N GLU A 52 10.70 1.06 -1.75
CA GLU A 52 11.30 1.62 -0.55
C GLU A 52 10.25 1.73 0.57
N ALA A 53 9.08 2.30 0.28
CA ALA A 53 7.99 2.44 1.23
C ALA A 53 7.54 1.09 1.82
N VAL A 54 7.39 0.05 0.99
CA VAL A 54 6.96 -1.27 1.48
C VAL A 54 8.12 -2.11 2.03
N SER A 55 9.38 -1.74 1.79
CA SER A 55 10.55 -2.54 2.18
C SER A 55 10.65 -2.74 3.69
N VAL A 56 10.22 -1.73 4.46
CA VAL A 56 10.23 -1.73 5.94
C VAL A 56 9.10 -2.56 6.57
N LEU A 57 8.16 -3.08 5.76
CA LEU A 57 7.06 -3.90 6.26
C LEU A 57 7.53 -5.33 6.57
N GLN A 58 7.21 -5.82 7.76
CA GLN A 58 7.48 -7.19 8.22
C GLN A 58 6.15 -7.93 8.44
N ILE A 59 5.37 -8.11 7.37
CA ILE A 59 4.04 -8.76 7.40
C ILE A 59 4.17 -10.11 6.70
N GLN A 60 3.66 -11.20 7.27
CA GLN A 60 3.69 -12.50 6.60
C GLN A 60 2.39 -12.77 5.82
N PRO A 61 2.47 -13.30 4.57
CA PRO A 61 3.66 -13.59 3.79
C PRO A 61 4.26 -12.33 3.14
N GLU A 62 5.52 -12.04 3.45
CA GLU A 62 6.17 -10.76 3.17
C GLU A 62 6.32 -10.46 1.68
N GLN A 63 6.72 -11.46 0.90
CA GLN A 63 6.92 -11.27 -0.54
C GLN A 63 5.60 -11.01 -1.28
N GLU A 64 4.52 -11.69 -0.92
CA GLU A 64 3.24 -11.56 -1.61
C GLU A 64 2.56 -10.24 -1.26
N VAL A 65 2.59 -9.87 0.02
CA VAL A 65 2.08 -8.58 0.52
C VAL A 65 2.82 -7.43 -0.15
N LYS A 66 4.16 -7.45 -0.19
CA LYS A 66 4.96 -6.40 -0.84
C LYS A 66 4.69 -6.32 -2.34
N LYS A 67 4.65 -7.46 -3.05
CA LYS A 67 4.32 -7.51 -4.48
C LYS A 67 2.93 -6.93 -4.76
N PHE A 68 1.93 -7.31 -3.95
CA PHE A 68 0.58 -6.81 -4.08
C PHE A 68 0.53 -5.30 -3.85
N LEU A 69 1.13 -4.81 -2.77
CA LEU A 69 1.13 -3.38 -2.44
C LEU A 69 1.77 -2.56 -3.55
N VAL A 70 2.95 -2.95 -4.06
CA VAL A 70 3.60 -2.22 -5.17
C VAL A 70 2.72 -2.19 -6.42
N ALA A 71 2.14 -3.34 -6.81
CA ALA A 71 1.26 -3.42 -7.97
C ALA A 71 -0.02 -2.60 -7.79
N TYR A 72 -0.61 -2.63 -6.60
CA TYR A 72 -1.81 -1.88 -6.25
C TYR A 72 -1.55 -0.38 -6.27
N LEU A 73 -0.45 0.07 -5.66
CA LEU A 73 -0.06 1.48 -5.62
C LEU A 73 0.23 2.00 -7.03
N LYS A 74 1.02 1.28 -7.83
CA LYS A 74 1.33 1.66 -9.22
C LYS A 74 0.06 1.85 -10.06
N LYS A 75 -0.96 1.02 -9.83
CA LYS A 75 -2.23 1.07 -10.58
C LYS A 75 -3.19 2.14 -10.05
N ASN A 76 -3.21 2.41 -8.75
CA ASN A 76 -4.27 3.19 -8.10
C ASN A 76 -3.80 4.54 -7.51
N ILE A 77 -2.50 4.86 -7.51
CA ILE A 77 -2.03 6.20 -7.09
C ILE A 77 -2.45 7.31 -8.08
N GLN A 78 -2.84 6.95 -9.30
CA GLN A 78 -3.52 7.89 -10.21
C GLN A 78 -4.87 8.38 -9.64
N ASP A 79 -5.53 7.59 -8.79
CA ASP A 79 -6.91 7.78 -8.32
C ASP A 79 -7.03 8.11 -6.81
N MET A 80 -5.93 8.44 -6.12
CA MET A 80 -5.95 8.79 -4.68
C MET A 80 -6.45 10.24 -4.38
N ILE A 81 -7.23 10.92 -5.25
CA ILE A 81 -7.69 12.33 -5.10
C ILE A 81 -9.18 12.52 -4.89
#